data_AF-A0A4Y2UVE8-F1
#
_entry.id   AF-A0A4Y2UVE8-F1
#
_cell.length_a   1.000
_cell.length_b   1.000
_cell.length_c   1.000
_cell.angle_alpha   90.00
_cell.angle_beta   90.00
_cell.angle_gamma   90.00
#
_symmetry.space_group_name_H-M   'P 1'
#
loop_
_entity.id
_entity.type
_entity.pdbx_description
1 polymer ?
#
loop_
_entity_poly.entity_id
_entity_poly.type
_entity_poly.pdbx_seq_one_letter_code
_entity_poly.pdbx_strand_id
1 'polypeptide(L)'
;MSQPEGYIEAGQEQKICKLNKAIYGLKQAARAWHLKIEESRMQYGFEQSKADPCLFKFANNGNSMYIIVYVGDLLIAGKEEDIRKIINELEEEYELKNLGEKYKIEAIVEKLLKEAKPTNTPIDPTYLKQVEDVLQPNNTQYRQAVGALLYVATVPKPDISVAVNILSRRNEKPRERDWNVVKRIIRYLETTAELKLIISKDKEPILNAFCDADWENDKSSRK
;
A
#
# COMPACT_ATOMS: atom_id res chain seq x y z
N MET A 1 -13.55 -17.79 36.19
CA MET A 1 -12.40 -17.85 35.27
C MET A 1 -11.16 -18.00 36.11
N SER A 2 -10.20 -18.80 35.66
CA SER A 2 -8.91 -19.03 36.31
C SER A 2 -7.80 -18.88 35.27
N GLN A 3 -6.56 -18.67 35.71
CA GLN A 3 -5.43 -18.70 34.79
C GLN A 3 -5.35 -20.07 34.10
N PRO A 4 -5.06 -20.12 32.79
CA PRO A 4 -4.93 -21.37 32.07
C PRO A 4 -3.73 -22.18 32.59
N GLU A 5 -3.84 -23.50 32.50
CA GLU A 5 -2.80 -24.42 32.92
C GLU A 5 -1.47 -24.12 32.19
N GLY A 6 -0.36 -24.08 32.93
CA GLY A 6 0.96 -23.69 32.40
C GLY A 6 1.28 -22.19 32.45
N TYR A 7 0.33 -21.32 32.84
CA TYR A 7 0.51 -19.87 32.98
C TYR A 7 0.21 -19.36 34.40
N ILE A 8 0.15 -20.26 35.39
CA ILE A 8 -0.19 -19.90 36.78
C ILE A 8 1.04 -19.29 37.46
N GLU A 9 0.92 -18.04 37.90
CA GLU A 9 1.96 -17.36 38.70
C GLU A 9 1.59 -17.36 40.19
N ALA A 10 2.47 -17.93 41.02
CA ALA A 10 2.27 -18.02 42.46
C ALA A 10 2.13 -16.63 43.10
N GLY A 11 1.07 -16.42 43.89
CA GLY A 11 0.71 -15.14 44.51
C GLY A 11 -0.01 -14.16 43.58
N GLN A 12 -0.24 -14.49 42.31
CA GLN A 12 -0.97 -13.68 41.34
C GLN A 12 -2.08 -14.47 40.63
N GLU A 13 -2.53 -15.58 41.20
CA GLU A 13 -3.46 -16.54 40.59
C GLU A 13 -4.81 -15.90 40.22
N GLN A 14 -5.15 -14.79 40.89
CA GLN A 14 -6.38 -14.03 40.69
C GLN A 14 -6.30 -13.04 39.51
N LYS A 15 -5.09 -12.77 38.98
CA LYS A 15 -4.90 -11.82 37.88
C LYS A 15 -5.25 -12.49 36.55
N ILE A 16 -6.46 -12.23 36.09
CA ILE A 16 -6.97 -12.71 34.81
C ILE A 16 -7.59 -11.56 34.02
N CYS A 17 -7.36 -11.56 32.71
CA CYS A 17 -8.00 -10.63 31.79
C CYS A 17 -9.10 -11.37 31.01
N LYS A 18 -10.34 -10.88 31.10
CA LYS A 18 -11.43 -11.34 30.23
C LYS A 18 -11.45 -10.49 28.97
N LEU A 19 -11.30 -11.15 27.83
CA LEU A 19 -11.45 -10.49 26.55
C LEU A 19 -12.95 -10.28 26.26
N ASN A 20 -13.38 -9.02 26.15
CA ASN A 20 -14.78 -8.65 25.86
C ASN A 20 -15.07 -8.44 24.36
N LYS A 21 -14.03 -8.29 23.53
CA LYS A 21 -14.12 -8.13 22.07
C LYS A 21 -13.04 -8.97 21.40
N ALA A 22 -13.28 -9.48 20.20
CA ALA A 22 -12.25 -10.23 19.48
C ALA A 22 -11.00 -9.36 19.26
N ILE A 23 -9.81 -9.95 19.43
CA ILE A 23 -8.52 -9.28 19.24
C ILE A 23 -7.75 -9.90 18.08
N TYR A 24 -6.94 -9.09 17.42
CA TYR A 24 -6.04 -9.53 16.36
C TYR A 24 -5.16 -10.71 16.83
N GLY A 25 -4.94 -11.68 15.94
CA GLY A 25 -4.19 -12.91 16.24
C GLY A 25 -5.04 -14.11 16.67
N LEU A 26 -6.30 -13.91 17.07
CA LEU A 26 -7.23 -15.01 17.28
C LEU A 26 -7.80 -15.49 15.93
N LYS A 27 -7.81 -16.80 15.68
CA LYS A 27 -8.48 -17.40 14.51
C LYS A 27 -9.95 -16.98 14.38
N GLN A 28 -10.59 -16.68 15.51
CA GLN A 28 -12.00 -16.30 15.63
C GLN A 28 -12.24 -14.83 15.24
N ALA A 29 -11.22 -13.97 15.32
CA ALA A 29 -11.39 -12.53 15.14
C ALA A 29 -11.77 -12.17 13.71
N ALA A 30 -11.11 -12.78 12.72
CA ALA A 30 -11.46 -12.61 11.31
C ALA A 30 -12.91 -13.02 11.01
N ARG A 31 -13.37 -14.12 11.62
CA ARG A 31 -14.75 -14.58 11.48
C ARG A 31 -15.75 -13.62 12.14
N ALA A 32 -15.45 -13.15 13.34
CA ALA A 32 -16.29 -12.18 14.04
C ALA A 32 -16.40 -10.87 13.24
N TRP A 33 -15.30 -10.42 12.65
CA TRP A 33 -15.30 -9.26 11.75
C TRP A 33 -16.13 -9.49 10.49
N HIS A 34 -15.96 -10.65 9.84
CA HIS A 34 -16.76 -11.02 8.67
C HIS A 34 -18.27 -11.02 8.97
N LEU A 35 -18.68 -11.62 10.10
CA LEU A 35 -20.09 -11.66 10.52
C LEU A 35 -20.62 -10.26 10.84
N LYS A 36 -19.80 -9.39 11.43
CA LYS A 36 -20.18 -8.00 11.73
C LYS A 36 -20.43 -7.20 10.45
N ILE A 37 -19.55 -7.33 9.44
CA ILE A 37 -19.75 -6.72 8.12
C ILE A 37 -20.95 -7.35 7.40
N GLU A 38 -21.15 -8.65 7.55
CA GLU A 38 -22.31 -9.34 7.01
C GLU A 38 -23.63 -8.81 7.60
N GLU A 39 -23.68 -8.51 8.89
CA GLU A 39 -24.85 -7.88 9.51
C GLU A 39 -25.08 -6.45 8.99
N SER A 40 -24.02 -5.64 8.89
CA SER A 40 -24.13 -4.27 8.41
C SER A 40 -24.50 -4.18 6.93
N ARG A 41 -24.15 -5.19 6.10
CA ARG A 41 -24.48 -5.25 4.66
C ARG A 41 -25.97 -5.06 4.37
N MET A 42 -26.83 -5.52 5.27
CA MET A 42 -28.28 -5.48 5.12
C MET A 42 -28.81 -4.04 5.15
N GLN A 43 -28.11 -3.14 5.85
CA GLN A 43 -28.44 -1.72 5.89
C GLN A 43 -28.11 -1.02 4.57
N TYR A 44 -27.06 -1.49 3.89
CA TYR A 44 -26.53 -0.87 2.67
C TYR A 44 -26.98 -1.56 1.38
N GLY A 45 -27.84 -2.58 1.48
CA GLY A 45 -28.39 -3.31 0.32
C GLY A 45 -27.38 -4.19 -0.43
N PHE A 46 -26.24 -4.52 0.19
CA PHE A 46 -25.25 -5.41 -0.42
C PHE A 46 -25.70 -6.88 -0.33
N GLU A 47 -25.47 -7.62 -1.40
CA GLU A 47 -25.67 -9.06 -1.46
C GLU A 47 -24.34 -9.79 -1.43
N GLN A 48 -24.27 -10.95 -0.75
CA GLN A 48 -23.10 -11.81 -0.82
C GLN A 48 -23.01 -12.52 -2.16
N SER A 49 -21.80 -12.65 -2.70
CA SER A 49 -21.55 -13.50 -3.85
C SER A 49 -21.65 -14.97 -3.47
N LYS A 50 -22.30 -15.76 -4.33
CA LYS A 50 -22.35 -17.22 -4.20
C LYS A 50 -21.01 -17.90 -4.54
N ALA A 51 -20.18 -17.23 -5.35
CA ALA A 51 -18.90 -17.76 -5.79
C ALA A 51 -17.79 -17.53 -4.73
N ASP A 52 -17.87 -16.42 -4.00
CA ASP A 52 -16.93 -16.08 -2.93
C ASP A 52 -17.69 -15.39 -1.79
N PRO A 53 -17.84 -16.02 -0.62
CA PRO A 53 -18.51 -15.41 0.54
C PRO A 53 -17.86 -14.11 1.03
N CYS A 54 -16.58 -13.87 0.74
CA CYS A 54 -15.88 -12.64 1.12
C CYS A 54 -16.21 -11.46 0.21
N LEU A 55 -16.85 -11.71 -0.93
CA LEU A 55 -17.26 -10.68 -1.90
C LEU A 55 -18.73 -10.29 -1.68
N PHE A 56 -18.94 -9.02 -1.38
CA PHE A 56 -20.23 -8.37 -1.32
C PHE A 56 -20.40 -7.48 -2.54
N LYS A 57 -21.58 -7.51 -3.15
CA LYS A 57 -21.90 -6.76 -4.37
C LYS A 57 -23.17 -5.95 -4.15
N PHE A 58 -23.17 -4.73 -4.67
CA PHE A 58 -24.34 -3.87 -4.76
C PHE A 58 -24.52 -3.48 -6.22
N ALA A 59 -25.74 -3.55 -6.72
CA ALA A 59 -26.07 -3.12 -8.07
C ALA A 59 -27.37 -2.33 -8.06
N ASN A 60 -27.32 -1.06 -8.49
CA ASN A 60 -28.49 -0.21 -8.62
C ASN A 60 -28.39 0.64 -9.89
N ASN A 61 -29.40 0.57 -10.76
CA ASN A 61 -29.54 1.40 -11.98
C ASN A 61 -28.26 1.55 -12.83
N GLY A 62 -27.51 0.46 -13.00
CA GLY A 62 -26.27 0.45 -13.79
C GLY A 62 -25.00 0.89 -13.04
N ASN A 63 -25.12 1.30 -11.77
CA ASN A 63 -23.98 1.46 -10.87
C ASN A 63 -23.75 0.15 -10.13
N SER A 64 -22.52 -0.34 -10.16
CA SER A 64 -22.12 -1.51 -9.39
C SER A 64 -21.02 -1.14 -8.42
N MET A 65 -21.12 -1.66 -7.22
CA MET A 65 -20.07 -1.60 -6.22
C MET A 65 -19.77 -3.00 -5.69
N TYR A 66 -18.51 -3.22 -5.34
CA TYR A 66 -17.99 -4.44 -4.78
C TYR A 66 -17.20 -4.11 -3.52
N ILE A 67 -17.40 -4.90 -2.47
CA ILE A 67 -16.61 -4.88 -1.25
C ILE A 67 -16.08 -6.28 -1.04
N ILE A 68 -14.76 -6.43 -0.94
CA ILE A 68 -14.11 -7.69 -0.56
C ILE A 68 -13.60 -7.52 0.85
N VAL A 69 -13.98 -8.44 1.73
CA VAL A 69 -13.51 -8.49 3.12
C VAL A 69 -12.43 -9.56 3.23
N TYR A 70 -11.20 -9.17 3.54
CA TYR A 70 -10.11 -10.11 3.77
C TYR A 70 -9.52 -9.93 5.16
N VAL A 71 -9.89 -10.83 6.07
CA VAL A 71 -9.43 -10.84 7.48
C VAL A 71 -9.80 -9.58 8.24
N GLY A 72 -9.02 -8.51 8.12
CA GLY A 72 -9.25 -7.20 8.72
C GLY A 72 -9.24 -6.05 7.71
N ASP A 73 -8.98 -6.34 6.44
CA ASP A 73 -8.91 -5.35 5.37
C ASP A 73 -10.19 -5.34 4.54
N LEU A 74 -10.54 -4.17 4.03
CA LEU A 74 -11.65 -3.95 3.10
C LEU A 74 -11.08 -3.43 1.77
N LEU A 75 -11.40 -4.12 0.68
CA LEU A 75 -11.15 -3.65 -0.68
C LEU A 75 -12.48 -3.24 -1.31
N ILE A 76 -12.64 -1.95 -1.61
CA ILE A 76 -13.89 -1.39 -2.15
C ILE A 76 -13.64 -0.92 -3.59
N ALA A 77 -14.49 -1.35 -4.53
CA ALA A 77 -14.43 -0.97 -5.93
C ALA A 77 -15.80 -0.52 -6.43
N GLY A 78 -15.87 0.65 -7.07
CA GLY A 78 -17.12 1.30 -7.50
C GLY A 78 -16.87 2.71 -8.04
N LYS A 79 -17.93 3.48 -8.21
CA LYS A 79 -17.80 4.91 -8.55
C LYS A 79 -17.26 5.69 -7.35
N GLU A 80 -16.39 6.67 -7.62
CA GLU A 80 -15.70 7.45 -6.59
C GLU A 80 -16.65 8.10 -5.58
N GLU A 81 -17.76 8.67 -6.04
CA GLU A 81 -18.78 9.28 -5.19
C GLU A 81 -19.46 8.28 -4.26
N ASP A 82 -19.77 7.09 -4.76
CA ASP A 82 -20.43 6.04 -3.99
C ASP A 82 -19.45 5.43 -2.97
N ILE A 83 -18.18 5.22 -3.37
CA ILE A 83 -17.13 4.76 -2.45
C ILE A 83 -16.97 5.73 -1.27
N ARG A 84 -16.93 7.04 -1.54
CA ARG A 84 -16.80 8.05 -0.48
C ARG A 84 -17.96 7.99 0.52
N LYS A 85 -19.20 7.84 0.03
CA LYS A 85 -20.38 7.73 0.90
C LYS A 85 -20.26 6.54 1.85
N ILE A 86 -19.95 5.36 1.32
CA ILE A 86 -19.82 4.15 2.14
C ILE A 86 -18.63 4.23 3.10
N ILE A 87 -17.51 4.82 2.70
CA ILE A 87 -16.39 5.03 3.63
C ILE A 87 -16.84 5.92 4.80
N ASN A 88 -17.50 7.05 4.52
CA ASN A 88 -17.97 7.95 5.58
C ASN A 88 -18.97 7.25 6.53
N GLU A 89 -19.90 6.47 5.98
CA GLU A 89 -20.87 5.71 6.79
C GLU A 89 -20.20 4.63 7.64
N LEU A 90 -19.18 3.94 7.10
CA LEU A 90 -18.41 2.97 7.87
C LEU A 90 -17.54 3.66 8.95
N GLU A 91 -17.03 4.87 8.71
CA GLU A 91 -16.26 5.65 9.69
C GLU A 91 -17.12 6.10 10.89
N GLU A 92 -18.44 6.17 10.75
CA GLU A 92 -19.35 6.46 11.88
C GLU A 92 -19.43 5.27 12.86
N GLU A 93 -19.28 4.04 12.38
CA GLU A 93 -19.40 2.82 13.20
C GLU A 93 -18.03 2.21 13.55
N TYR A 94 -17.02 2.40 12.71
CA TYR A 94 -15.72 1.72 12.80
C TYR A 94 -14.55 2.69 12.69
N GLU A 95 -13.49 2.43 13.47
CA GLU A 95 -12.19 3.08 13.26
C GLU A 95 -11.53 2.51 12.00
N LEU A 96 -11.73 3.19 10.87
CA LEU A 96 -11.11 2.85 9.61
C LEU A 96 -9.77 3.57 9.44
N LYS A 97 -8.78 2.84 8.94
CA LYS A 97 -7.52 3.41 8.47
C LYS A 97 -7.45 3.28 6.96
N ASN A 98 -7.50 4.40 6.25
CA ASN A 98 -7.32 4.39 4.81
C ASN A 98 -5.87 4.05 4.44
N LEU A 99 -5.69 2.93 3.74
CA LEU A 99 -4.38 2.44 3.27
C LEU A 99 -4.11 2.74 1.79
N GLY A 100 -4.91 3.64 1.20
CA GLY A 100 -4.82 4.05 -0.20
C GLY A 100 -3.47 4.66 -0.58
N GLU A 101 -3.22 4.69 -1.88
CA GLU A 101 -1.93 5.06 -2.48
C GLU A 101 -1.48 6.46 -2.08
N LYS A 102 -2.40 7.43 -2.14
CA LYS A 102 -2.17 8.82 -1.78
C LYS A 102 -1.69 8.98 -0.34
N TYR A 103 -2.41 8.38 0.62
CA TYR A 103 -2.04 8.44 2.04
C TYR A 103 -0.67 7.80 2.34
N LYS A 104 -0.32 6.72 1.62
CA LYS A 104 1.01 6.11 1.77
C LYS A 104 2.11 6.98 1.20
N ILE A 105 1.88 7.62 0.05
CA ILE A 105 2.83 8.57 -0.54
C ILE A 105 2.99 9.79 0.38
N GLU A 106 1.90 10.37 0.87
CA GLU A 106 1.89 11.50 1.81
C GLU A 106 2.63 11.17 3.11
N ALA A 107 2.38 9.99 3.70
CA ALA A 107 3.08 9.56 4.91
C ALA A 107 4.59 9.36 4.69
N ILE A 108 4.99 8.89 3.49
CA ILE A 108 6.41 8.77 3.11
C ILE A 108 7.02 10.16 2.94
N VAL A 109 6.33 11.08 2.27
CA VAL A 109 6.76 12.47 2.08
C VAL A 109 6.94 13.14 3.44
N GLU A 110 5.90 13.19 4.28
CA GLU A 110 5.94 13.84 5.59
C GLU A 110 7.10 13.33 6.47
N LYS A 111 7.33 12.01 6.47
CA LYS A 111 8.36 11.38 7.28
C LYS A 111 9.78 11.65 6.77
N LEU A 112 9.97 11.81 5.46
CA LEU A 112 11.31 11.80 4.83
C LEU A 112 11.72 13.14 4.19
N LEU A 113 10.77 14.00 3.84
CA LEU A 113 10.98 15.26 3.12
C LEU A 113 9.93 16.31 3.53
N LYS A 114 10.37 17.37 4.21
CA LYS A 114 9.47 18.44 4.68
C LYS A 114 9.07 19.46 3.61
N GLU A 115 9.91 19.66 2.60
CA GLU A 115 9.66 20.61 1.50
C GLU A 115 10.45 20.17 0.27
N ALA A 116 9.81 20.16 -0.91
CA ALA A 116 10.42 19.52 -2.06
C ALA A 116 9.96 20.16 -3.39
N LYS A 117 10.92 20.56 -4.24
CA LYS A 117 10.63 21.11 -5.57
C LYS A 117 10.12 20.01 -6.51
N PRO A 118 9.07 20.25 -7.32
CA PRO A 118 8.51 19.22 -8.19
C PRO A 118 9.52 18.70 -9.21
N THR A 119 9.41 17.42 -9.55
CA THR A 119 10.28 16.76 -10.54
C THR A 119 9.48 15.82 -11.42
N ASN A 120 9.75 15.84 -12.73
CA ASN A 120 8.97 15.08 -13.72
C ASN A 120 9.53 13.69 -14.04
N THR A 121 10.70 13.33 -13.51
CA THR A 121 11.30 12.01 -13.72
C THR A 121 11.83 11.43 -12.41
N PRO A 122 11.66 10.11 -12.16
CA PRO A 122 12.06 9.48 -10.91
C PRO A 122 13.58 9.35 -10.75
N ILE A 123 14.33 9.22 -11.86
CA ILE A 123 15.79 9.11 -11.86
C ILE A 123 16.38 9.89 -13.05
N ASP A 124 17.61 10.37 -12.88
CA ASP A 124 18.38 10.99 -13.96
C ASP A 124 19.08 9.89 -14.78
N PRO A 125 18.95 9.84 -16.12
CA PRO A 125 19.63 8.85 -16.97
C PRO A 125 21.16 8.84 -16.79
N THR A 126 21.77 9.95 -16.37
CA THR A 126 23.20 10.06 -16.14
C THR A 126 23.66 9.52 -14.78
N TYR A 127 22.73 9.08 -13.92
CA TYR A 127 23.05 8.56 -12.58
C TYR A 127 24.08 7.42 -12.61
N LEU A 128 24.00 6.53 -13.61
CA LEU A 128 24.93 5.41 -13.77
C LEU A 128 26.34 5.84 -14.22
N LYS A 129 26.50 7.06 -14.76
CA LYS A 129 27.76 7.56 -15.32
C LYS A 129 28.68 8.23 -14.28
N GLN A 130 28.22 8.43 -13.05
CA GLN A 130 29.00 9.10 -11.98
C GLN A 130 29.78 8.10 -11.12
N VAL A 131 31.07 8.38 -10.83
CA VAL A 131 32.03 7.38 -10.34
C VAL A 131 32.39 7.55 -8.85
N GLU A 132 32.48 8.77 -8.33
CA GLU A 132 32.95 9.02 -6.96
C GLU A 132 32.03 9.97 -6.20
N ASP A 133 31.67 9.59 -4.97
CA ASP A 133 30.86 10.39 -4.06
C ASP A 133 30.99 9.85 -2.62
N VAL A 134 30.66 10.68 -1.64
CA VAL A 134 30.79 10.40 -0.21
C VAL A 134 29.81 9.31 0.23
N LEU A 135 30.28 8.38 1.06
CA LEU A 135 29.42 7.38 1.70
C LEU A 135 28.42 8.06 2.65
N GLN A 136 27.19 7.59 2.66
CA GLN A 136 26.21 8.07 3.63
C GLN A 136 26.60 7.64 5.05
N PRO A 137 26.53 8.54 6.03
CA PRO A 137 26.88 8.21 7.41
C PRO A 137 25.83 7.32 8.09
N ASN A 138 24.59 7.31 7.60
CA ASN A 138 23.49 6.54 8.19
C ASN A 138 22.73 5.73 7.12
N ASN A 139 22.90 4.41 7.16
CA ASN A 139 22.25 3.49 6.23
C ASN A 139 20.82 3.14 6.65
N THR A 140 20.42 3.40 7.90
CA THR A 140 19.09 3.04 8.41
C THR A 140 18.00 3.84 7.73
N GLN A 141 18.18 5.17 7.63
CA GLN A 141 17.20 6.02 6.93
C GLN A 141 17.10 5.69 5.45
N TYR A 142 18.24 5.42 4.81
CA TYR A 142 18.29 4.98 3.41
C TYR A 142 17.49 3.69 3.20
N ARG A 143 17.78 2.63 3.98
CA ARG A 143 17.08 1.34 3.87
C ARG A 143 15.58 1.45 4.16
N GLN A 144 15.20 2.25 5.16
CA GLN A 144 13.79 2.49 5.46
C GLN A 144 13.08 3.18 4.29
N ALA A 145 13.71 4.19 3.69
CA ALA A 145 13.16 4.90 2.55
C ALA A 145 13.05 4.00 1.31
N VAL A 146 14.11 3.28 0.95
CA VAL A 146 14.10 2.34 -0.18
C VAL A 146 13.07 1.23 0.03
N GLY A 147 12.94 0.69 1.25
CA GLY A 147 11.92 -0.31 1.58
C GLY A 147 10.50 0.21 1.41
N ALA A 148 10.23 1.44 1.85
CA ALA A 148 8.93 2.08 1.64
C ALA A 148 8.66 2.34 0.15
N LEU A 149 9.66 2.82 -0.59
CA LEU A 149 9.55 3.03 -2.03
C LEU A 149 9.36 1.73 -2.81
N LEU A 150 9.92 0.60 -2.35
CA LEU A 150 9.72 -0.70 -2.98
C LEU A 150 8.26 -1.16 -2.91
N TYR A 151 7.59 -0.90 -1.78
CA TYR A 151 6.15 -1.14 -1.66
C TYR A 151 5.36 -0.29 -2.67
N VAL A 152 5.68 1.00 -2.78
CA VAL A 152 5.03 1.93 -3.72
C VAL A 152 5.30 1.52 -5.19
N ALA A 153 6.50 1.06 -5.49
CA ALA A 153 6.86 0.58 -6.82
C ALA A 153 6.12 -0.70 -7.24
N THR A 154 5.74 -1.54 -6.29
CA THR A 154 5.14 -2.86 -6.56
C THR A 154 3.62 -2.78 -6.71
N VAL A 155 2.97 -1.86 -6.00
CA VAL A 155 1.50 -1.81 -5.93
C VAL A 155 0.96 -0.65 -6.78
N PRO A 156 1.13 0.63 -6.38
CA PRO A 156 0.47 1.75 -7.06
C PRO A 156 1.24 2.37 -8.25
N LYS A 157 2.58 2.31 -8.25
CA LYS A 157 3.43 3.15 -9.13
C LYS A 157 4.54 2.33 -9.79
N PRO A 158 4.20 1.44 -10.74
CA PRO A 158 5.20 0.60 -11.42
C PRO A 158 6.22 1.43 -12.23
N ASP A 159 5.89 2.66 -12.59
CA ASP A 159 6.75 3.60 -13.31
C ASP A 159 8.05 3.98 -12.55
N ILE A 160 8.05 3.91 -11.21
CA ILE A 160 9.27 4.14 -10.42
C ILE A 160 10.10 2.87 -10.19
N SER A 161 9.62 1.70 -10.64
CA SER A 161 10.22 0.39 -10.31
C SER A 161 11.69 0.27 -10.70
N VAL A 162 12.06 0.75 -11.88
CA VAL A 162 13.47 0.72 -12.35
C VAL A 162 14.36 1.53 -11.41
N ALA A 163 13.95 2.76 -11.09
CA ALA A 163 14.71 3.65 -10.20
C ALA A 163 14.91 3.04 -8.81
N VAL A 164 13.85 2.49 -8.21
CA VAL A 164 13.89 1.87 -6.89
C VAL A 164 14.75 0.59 -6.89
N ASN A 165 14.66 -0.23 -7.94
CA ASN A 165 15.47 -1.44 -8.06
C ASN A 165 16.97 -1.15 -8.26
N ILE A 166 17.32 -0.03 -8.90
CA ILE A 166 18.71 0.39 -8.98
C ILE A 166 19.24 0.79 -7.59
N LEU A 167 18.44 1.51 -6.81
CA LEU A 167 18.81 1.95 -5.45
C LEU A 167 18.88 0.78 -4.46
N SER A 168 18.00 -0.21 -4.56
CA SER A 168 17.99 -1.37 -3.64
C SER A 168 19.30 -2.15 -3.66
N ARG A 169 20.03 -2.14 -4.78
CA ARG A 169 21.37 -2.76 -4.92
C ARG A 169 22.45 -2.10 -4.04
N ARG A 170 22.20 -0.89 -3.53
CA ARG A 170 23.15 -0.09 -2.74
C ARG A 170 22.79 0.00 -1.25
N ASN A 171 21.90 -0.87 -0.76
CA ASN A 171 21.44 -0.88 0.63
C ASN A 171 22.53 -1.08 1.70
N GLU A 172 23.64 -1.73 1.36
CA GLU A 172 24.75 -1.96 2.29
C GLU A 172 25.64 -0.73 2.46
N LYS A 173 26.00 -0.06 1.35
CA LYS A 173 26.93 1.07 1.30
C LYS A 173 26.39 2.20 0.39
N PRO A 174 25.29 2.86 0.78
CA PRO A 174 24.72 3.95 0.01
C PRO A 174 25.64 5.18 0.04
N ARG A 175 25.57 5.97 -1.03
CA ARG A 175 26.29 7.26 -1.19
C ARG A 175 25.32 8.44 -1.17
N GLU A 176 25.85 9.65 -1.04
CA GLU A 176 25.03 10.86 -1.02
C GLU A 176 24.17 11.05 -2.27
N ARG A 177 24.70 10.73 -3.46
CA ARG A 177 23.93 10.65 -4.69
C ARG A 177 22.73 9.70 -4.60
N ASP A 178 22.86 8.57 -3.91
CA ASP A 178 21.79 7.59 -3.81
C ASP A 178 20.65 8.15 -2.97
N TRP A 179 21.00 8.86 -1.88
CA TRP A 179 20.04 9.58 -1.06
C TRP A 179 19.36 10.71 -1.83
N ASN A 180 20.10 11.43 -2.68
CA ASN A 180 19.54 12.48 -3.53
C ASN A 180 18.55 11.92 -4.57
N VAL A 181 18.78 10.72 -5.09
CA VAL A 181 17.80 10.02 -5.96
C VAL A 181 16.60 9.56 -5.15
N VAL A 182 16.75 9.00 -3.94
CA VAL A 182 15.61 8.70 -3.06
C VAL A 182 14.72 9.93 -2.89
N LYS A 183 15.32 11.08 -2.55
CA LYS A 183 14.60 12.35 -2.43
C LYS A 183 13.94 12.79 -3.74
N ARG A 184 14.54 12.49 -4.89
CA ARG A 184 13.97 12.78 -6.22
C ARG A 184 12.74 11.92 -6.49
N ILE A 185 12.79 10.62 -6.19
CA ILE A 185 11.64 9.73 -6.36
C ILE A 185 10.47 10.19 -5.49
N ILE A 186 10.72 10.57 -4.24
CA ILE A 186 9.67 11.06 -3.34
C ILE A 186 9.03 12.35 -3.89
N ARG A 187 9.83 13.30 -4.40
CA ARG A 187 9.34 14.51 -5.10
C ARG A 187 8.49 14.19 -6.32
N TYR A 188 8.94 13.23 -7.11
CA TYR A 188 8.21 12.76 -8.28
C TYR A 188 6.85 12.16 -7.89
N LEU A 189 6.82 11.33 -6.85
CA LEU A 189 5.59 10.74 -6.33
C LEU A 189 4.61 11.79 -5.79
N GLU A 190 5.09 12.82 -5.11
CA GLU A 190 4.28 13.95 -4.66
C GLU A 190 3.68 14.71 -5.86
N THR A 191 4.50 15.01 -6.86
CA THR A 191 4.06 15.71 -8.09
C THR A 191 3.03 14.90 -8.88
N THR A 192 3.12 13.57 -8.81
CA THR A 192 2.26 12.63 -9.56
C THR A 192 1.24 11.92 -8.68
N ALA A 193 0.99 12.39 -7.45
CA ALA A 193 0.15 11.71 -6.48
C ALA A 193 -1.28 11.46 -7.00
N GLU A 194 -1.79 12.35 -7.86
CA GLU A 194 -3.13 12.25 -8.46
C GLU A 194 -3.18 11.37 -9.72
N LEU A 195 -2.03 10.96 -10.28
CA LEU A 195 -2.00 10.07 -11.44
C LEU A 195 -2.32 8.63 -11.00
N LYS A 196 -3.34 8.04 -11.62
CA LYS A 196 -3.82 6.67 -11.35
C LYS A 196 -3.80 5.81 -12.60
N LEU A 197 -3.53 4.52 -12.43
CA LEU A 197 -3.71 3.54 -13.51
C LEU A 197 -5.20 3.31 -13.73
N ILE A 198 -5.67 3.59 -14.94
CA ILE A 198 -7.07 3.35 -15.32
C ILE A 198 -7.12 2.03 -16.08
N ILE A 199 -7.69 1.02 -15.45
CA ILE A 199 -8.04 -0.24 -16.11
C ILE A 199 -9.49 -0.11 -16.56
N SER A 200 -9.70 -0.06 -17.87
CA SER A 200 -11.03 0.00 -18.48
C SER A 200 -11.25 -1.19 -19.41
N LYS A 201 -12.53 -1.53 -19.62
CA LYS A 201 -12.90 -2.41 -20.74
C LYS A 201 -12.86 -1.59 -22.02
N ASP A 202 -12.15 -2.07 -23.02
CA ASP A 202 -12.25 -1.52 -24.36
C ASP A 202 -13.45 -2.14 -25.10
N LYS A 203 -14.01 -1.43 -26.08
CA LYS A 203 -15.10 -1.92 -26.93
C LYS A 203 -14.58 -2.89 -27.98
N GLU A 204 -13.35 -2.69 -28.43
CA GLU A 204 -12.71 -3.52 -29.44
C GLU A 204 -11.59 -4.36 -28.82
N PRO A 205 -11.48 -5.65 -29.18
CA PRO A 205 -10.46 -6.56 -28.62
C PRO A 205 -9.09 -6.34 -29.28
N ILE A 206 -8.64 -5.09 -29.42
CA ILE A 206 -7.35 -4.74 -30.02
C ILE A 206 -6.30 -4.63 -28.89
N LEU A 207 -5.34 -5.55 -28.89
CA LEU A 207 -4.22 -5.51 -27.95
C LEU A 207 -3.11 -4.60 -28.49
N ASN A 208 -2.96 -3.42 -27.89
CA ASN A 208 -1.82 -2.53 -28.15
C ASN A 208 -0.75 -2.76 -27.08
N ALA A 209 0.46 -3.11 -27.51
CA ALA A 209 1.61 -3.32 -26.62
C ALA A 209 2.75 -2.37 -27.00
N PHE A 210 3.34 -1.74 -26.00
CA PHE A 210 4.51 -0.87 -26.13
C PHE A 210 5.68 -1.52 -25.40
N CYS A 211 6.86 -1.50 -26.01
CA CYS A 211 8.09 -1.98 -25.41
C CYS A 211 9.15 -0.89 -25.53
N ASP A 212 9.89 -0.69 -24.44
CA ASP A 212 11.05 0.20 -24.39
C ASP A 212 12.26 -0.62 -23.93
N ALA A 213 13.41 -0.42 -24.57
CA ALA A 213 14.64 -1.17 -24.32
C ALA A 213 15.84 -0.23 -24.40
N ASP A 214 16.52 -0.03 -23.26
CA ASP A 214 17.68 0.88 -23.16
C ASP A 214 18.98 0.14 -22.79
N TRP A 215 19.24 -1.02 -23.41
CA TRP A 215 20.47 -1.79 -23.18
C TRP A 215 21.73 -1.02 -23.63
N GLU A 216 21.59 -0.05 -24.53
CA GLU A 216 22.73 0.68 -25.09
C GLU A 216 23.45 1.55 -24.05
N ASN A 217 22.73 2.02 -23.03
CA ASN A 217 23.23 2.93 -22.00
C ASN A 217 23.87 2.24 -20.77
N ASP A 218 23.78 0.91 -20.61
CA ASP A 218 24.40 0.19 -19.49
C ASP A 218 25.87 -0.19 -19.78
N LYS A 219 26.79 0.71 -19.41
CA LYS A 219 28.24 0.49 -19.55
C LYS A 219 28.82 -0.56 -18.58
N SER A 220 28.06 -1.04 -17.61
CA SER A 220 28.56 -1.97 -16.59
C SER A 220 28.45 -3.44 -17.01
N SER A 221 27.48 -3.78 -17.85
CA SER A 221 27.22 -5.16 -18.31
C SER A 221 27.42 -5.36 -19.81
N ARG A 222 27.57 -4.28 -20.59
CA ARG A 222 27.89 -4.33 -22.02
C ARG A 222 29.33 -4.86 -22.21
N LYS A 223 29.46 -6.04 -22.82
CA LYS A 223 30.73 -6.54 -23.38
C LYS A 223 31.16 -5.70 -24.58
#